data_AF-A0A9W7IEW0-F1
#
_entry.id   AF-A0A9W7IEW0-F1
#
_cell.length_a   1.000
_cell.length_b   1.000
_cell.length_c   1.000
_cell.angle_alpha   90.00
_cell.angle_beta   90.00
_cell.angle_gamma   90.00
#
_symmetry.space_group_name_H-M   'P 1'
#
loop_
_entity.id
_entity.type
_entity.pdbx_description
1 polymer ?
#
loop_
_entity_poly.entity_id
_entity_poly.type
_entity_poly.pdbx_seq_one_letter_code
_entity_poly.pdbx_strand_id
1 'polypeptide(L)'
;MVFEYGDQQVWDYETKSCVQEQEGHTHNVTAILVHPELPIIITCSEDATVRVWDKTSYRLEHTLEYGLERVWTVAYMKDSSRVVLGCDKGTVVVKISGSHGSDAADV
;
A
#
# COMPACT_ATOMS: atom_id res chain seq x y z
N MET A 1 1.52 10.09 -10.48
CA MET A 1 0.49 9.68 -9.51
C MET A 1 0.48 10.66 -8.36
N VAL A 2 -0.64 11.35 -8.17
CA VAL A 2 -0.88 12.28 -7.06
C VAL A 2 -2.20 11.85 -6.43
N PHE A 3 -2.27 11.78 -5.10
CA PHE A 3 -3.50 11.55 -4.35
C PHE A 3 -3.86 12.88 -3.67
N GLU A 4 -5.02 13.45 -3.98
CA GLU A 4 -5.51 14.69 -3.35
C GLU A 4 -6.53 14.39 -2.24
N TYR A 5 -6.63 15.30 -1.25
CA TYR A 5 -7.56 15.17 -0.14
C TYR A 5 -8.98 15.56 -0.57
N GLY A 6 -9.91 14.60 -0.54
CA GLY A 6 -11.33 14.83 -0.81
C GLY A 6 -11.83 14.13 -2.09
N ASP A 7 -11.00 14.09 -3.12
CA ASP A 7 -11.28 13.35 -4.36
C ASP A 7 -10.26 12.22 -4.51
N GLN A 8 -10.74 11.00 -4.26
CA GLN A 8 -9.92 9.79 -4.29
C GLN A 8 -9.70 9.36 -5.75
N GLN A 9 -8.86 10.13 -6.43
CA GLN A 9 -8.60 9.98 -7.85
C GLN A 9 -7.13 9.66 -8.08
N VAL A 10 -6.87 8.64 -8.89
CA VAL A 10 -5.52 8.32 -9.38
C VAL A 10 -5.25 9.17 -10.62
N TRP A 11 -4.25 10.04 -10.54
CA TRP A 11 -3.87 10.91 -11.65
C TRP A 11 -2.64 10.39 -12.40
N ASP A 12 -2.79 10.26 -13.72
CA ASP A 12 -1.67 10.11 -14.64
C ASP A 12 -0.94 11.46 -14.75
N TYR A 13 0.35 11.46 -14.45
CA TYR A 13 1.13 12.69 -14.42
C TYR A 13 1.42 13.26 -15.82
N GLU A 14 1.60 12.39 -16.81
CA GLU A 14 1.98 12.79 -18.17
C GLU A 14 0.79 13.38 -18.93
N THR A 15 -0.37 12.76 -18.79
CA THR A 15 -1.60 13.13 -19.48
C THR A 15 -2.49 14.08 -18.67
N LYS A 16 -2.17 14.28 -17.38
CA LYS A 16 -2.99 15.05 -16.42
C LYS A 16 -4.44 14.60 -16.39
N SER A 17 -4.69 13.32 -16.63
CA SER A 17 -6.02 12.74 -16.66
C SER A 17 -6.27 11.90 -15.41
N CYS A 18 -7.53 11.91 -14.95
CA CYS A 18 -7.98 10.98 -13.93
C CYS A 18 -8.07 9.58 -14.56
N VAL A 19 -7.25 8.67 -14.06
CA VAL A 19 -7.17 7.27 -14.51
C VAL A 19 -8.25 6.45 -13.84
N GLN A 20 -8.59 6.77 -12.58
CA GLN A 20 -9.54 5.98 -11.82
C GLN A 20 -10.13 6.75 -10.63
N GLU A 21 -11.46 6.75 -10.54
CA GLU A 21 -12.19 7.02 -9.30
C GLU A 21 -12.21 5.71 -8.50
N GLN A 22 -11.39 5.60 -7.47
CA GLN A 22 -11.47 4.49 -6.53
C GLN A 22 -11.80 5.03 -5.16
N GLU A 23 -12.49 4.23 -4.33
CA GLU A 23 -12.51 4.47 -2.90
C GLU A 23 -11.05 4.41 -2.41
N GLY A 24 -10.44 5.57 -2.19
CA GLY A 24 -9.12 5.76 -1.59
C GLY A 24 -9.20 5.97 -0.08
N HIS A 25 -8.20 6.61 0.50
CA HIS A 25 -8.16 6.88 1.93
C HIS A 25 -9.14 7.98 2.34
N THR A 26 -9.86 7.80 3.46
CA THR A 26 -10.83 8.80 3.96
C THR A 26 -10.17 9.96 4.69
N HIS A 27 -8.90 9.81 5.04
CA HIS A 27 -8.03 10.84 5.60
C HIS A 27 -6.69 10.94 4.86
N ASN A 28 -5.85 11.89 5.26
CA ASN A 28 -4.54 12.15 4.65
C ASN A 28 -3.72 10.87 4.48
N VAL A 29 -3.15 10.71 3.29
CA VAL A 29 -2.09 9.72 3.06
C VAL A 29 -0.81 10.25 3.70
N THR A 30 -0.29 9.51 4.67
CA THR A 30 0.89 9.89 5.46
C THR A 30 2.18 9.35 4.85
N ALA A 31 2.11 8.19 4.20
CA ALA A 31 3.26 7.55 3.59
C ALA A 31 2.87 6.66 2.40
N ILE A 32 3.82 6.50 1.48
CA ILE A 32 3.70 5.65 0.30
C ILE A 32 4.97 4.83 0.11
N LEU A 33 4.81 3.56 -0.25
CA LEU A 33 5.89 2.66 -0.61
C LEU A 33 5.59 2.04 -1.97
N VAL A 34 6.45 2.30 -2.95
CA VAL A 34 6.44 1.57 -4.21
C VAL A 34 7.45 0.43 -4.08
N HIS A 35 6.98 -0.80 -4.13
CA HIS A 35 7.88 -1.95 -3.99
C HIS A 35 8.82 -2.04 -5.21
N PRO A 36 10.13 -2.30 -5.01
CA PRO A 36 11.10 -2.33 -6.10
C PRO A 36 10.91 -3.55 -7.03
N GLU A 37 10.61 -4.73 -6.46
CA GLU A 37 10.56 -5.99 -7.22
C GLU A 37 9.13 -6.49 -7.53
N LEU A 38 8.26 -6.52 -6.52
CA LEU A 38 6.85 -6.90 -6.66
C LEU A 38 6.02 -5.78 -7.32
N PRO A 39 4.98 -6.12 -8.09
CA PRO A 39 4.10 -5.17 -8.76
C PRO A 39 3.08 -4.57 -7.78
N ILE A 40 3.53 -4.07 -6.62
CA ILE A 40 2.63 -3.52 -5.59
C ILE A 40 3.04 -2.10 -5.19
N ILE A 41 2.04 -1.32 -4.82
CA ILE A 41 2.15 -0.02 -4.16
C ILE A 41 1.40 -0.13 -2.82
N ILE A 42 1.99 0.39 -1.76
CA ILE A 42 1.40 0.41 -0.43
C ILE A 42 1.22 1.86 0.00
N THR A 43 0.01 2.23 0.40
CA THR A 43 -0.30 3.56 0.95
C THR A 43 -0.79 3.44 2.38
N CYS A 44 -0.40 4.39 3.22
CA CYS A 44 -0.77 4.46 4.63
C CYS A 44 -1.48 5.79 4.90
N SER A 45 -2.46 5.78 5.81
CA SER A 45 -3.25 6.97 6.11
C SER A 45 -3.57 7.13 7.60
N GLU A 46 -3.95 8.36 7.94
CA GLU A 46 -4.59 8.70 9.21
C GLU A 46 -5.97 8.03 9.40
N ASP A 47 -6.55 7.42 8.37
CA ASP A 47 -7.81 6.66 8.48
C ASP A 47 -7.65 5.28 9.15
N ALA A 48 -6.48 5.01 9.70
CA ALA A 48 -6.09 3.74 10.33
C ALA A 48 -6.05 2.53 9.37
N THR A 49 -6.08 2.78 8.05
CA THR A 49 -5.96 1.74 7.03
C THR A 49 -4.63 1.80 6.28
N VAL A 50 -4.21 0.63 5.81
CA VAL A 50 -3.14 0.47 4.83
C VAL A 50 -3.74 -0.15 3.59
N ARG A 51 -3.56 0.50 2.44
CA ARG A 51 -4.10 0.02 1.16
C ARG A 51 -2.97 -0.51 0.28
N VAL A 52 -3.23 -1.63 -0.37
CA VAL A 52 -2.33 -2.29 -1.31
C VAL A 52 -2.94 -2.20 -2.69
N TRP A 53 -2.16 -1.70 -3.64
CA TRP A 53 -2.57 -1.44 -5.01
C TRP A 53 -1.68 -2.22 -5.97
N ASP A 54 -2.25 -2.72 -7.05
CA ASP A 54 -1.49 -3.28 -8.16
C ASP A 54 -0.77 -2.13 -8.90
N LYS A 55 0.54 -2.26 -9.08
CA LYS A 55 1.41 -1.23 -9.67
C LYS A 55 1.16 -1.03 -11.18
N THR A 56 0.56 -1.99 -11.85
CA THR A 56 0.37 -1.96 -13.31
C THR A 56 -1.00 -1.40 -13.70
N SER A 57 -2.05 -1.81 -12.99
CA SER A 57 -3.44 -1.43 -13.22
C SER A 57 -3.94 -0.35 -12.29
N TYR A 58 -3.18 -0.04 -11.22
CA TYR A 58 -3.53 0.94 -10.18
C TYR A 58 -4.83 0.63 -9.43
N ARG A 59 -5.23 -0.65 -9.45
CA ARG A 59 -6.41 -1.12 -8.74
C ARG A 59 -6.06 -1.46 -7.31
N LEU A 60 -6.90 -1.00 -6.39
CA LEU A 60 -6.93 -1.47 -5.01
C LEU A 60 -7.16 -2.98 -4.98
N GLU A 61 -6.20 -3.71 -4.42
CA GLU A 61 -6.30 -5.15 -4.19
C GLU A 61 -6.78 -5.44 -2.76
N HIS A 62 -6.20 -4.72 -1.78
CA HIS A 62 -6.48 -4.96 -0.37
C HIS A 62 -6.55 -3.67 0.44
N THR A 63 -7.45 -3.66 1.42
CA THR A 63 -7.49 -2.69 2.52
C THR A 63 -7.24 -3.45 3.82
N LEU A 64 -6.19 -3.07 4.53
CA LEU A 64 -5.71 -3.73 5.73
C LEU A 64 -5.93 -2.80 6.92
N GLU A 65 -6.69 -3.27 7.90
CA GLU A 65 -6.96 -2.56 9.14
C GLU A 65 -6.38 -3.38 10.30
N TYR A 66 -5.31 -2.87 10.89
CA TYR A 66 -4.59 -3.56 11.97
C TYR A 66 -5.06 -3.17 13.37
N GLY A 67 -6.03 -2.25 13.49
CA GLY A 67 -6.54 -1.77 14.77
C GLY A 67 -5.53 -0.98 15.61
N LEU A 68 -4.47 -0.45 14.99
CA LEU A 68 -3.40 0.30 15.66
C LEU A 68 -3.49 1.83 15.49
N GLU A 69 -4.67 2.31 15.08
CA GLU A 69 -4.96 3.71 14.77
C GLU A 69 -4.10 4.23 13.60
N ARG A 70 -3.84 5.55 13.56
CA ARG A 70 -3.20 6.24 12.44
C ARG A 70 -1.87 5.59 12.09
N VAL A 71 -1.66 5.37 10.79
CA VAL A 71 -0.41 4.87 10.26
C VAL A 71 0.39 6.06 9.75
N TRP A 72 1.65 6.18 10.15
CA TRP A 72 2.48 7.35 9.86
C TRP A 72 3.60 7.08 8.87
N THR A 73 4.08 5.84 8.83
CA THR A 73 5.27 5.49 8.06
C THR A 73 5.19 4.07 7.57
N VAL A 74 5.80 3.85 6.41
CA VAL A 74 6.00 2.53 5.81
C VAL A 74 7.46 2.41 5.36
N ALA A 75 8.09 1.29 5.67
CA ALA A 75 9.45 0.99 5.28
C ALA A 75 9.53 -0.43 4.69
N TYR A 76 10.31 -0.58 3.63
CA TYR A 76 10.61 -1.88 3.03
C TYR A 76 11.99 -2.37 3.49
N MET A 77 12.07 -3.64 3.84
CA MET A 77 13.33 -4.30 4.14
C MET A 77 13.78 -5.14 2.94
N LYS A 78 14.85 -4.66 2.29
CA LYS A 78 15.53 -5.36 1.19
C LYS A 78 15.91 -6.79 1.61
N ASP A 79 15.74 -7.73 0.69
CA ASP A 79 16.06 -9.17 0.84
C ASP A 79 15.18 -9.98 1.81
N SER A 80 14.21 -9.36 2.51
CA SER A 80 13.43 -10.05 3.55
C SER A 80 11.93 -10.20 3.27
N SER A 81 11.46 -9.75 2.10
CA SER A 81 10.05 -9.75 1.70
C SER A 81 9.12 -9.16 2.78
N ARG A 82 9.63 -8.21 3.58
CA ARG A 82 8.94 -7.61 4.73
C ARG A 82 8.77 -6.12 4.54
N VAL A 83 7.63 -5.65 5.03
CA VAL A 83 7.26 -4.25 5.13
C VAL A 83 6.94 -3.94 6.58
N VAL A 84 7.46 -2.83 7.08
CA VAL A 84 7.26 -2.35 8.44
C VAL A 84 6.38 -1.12 8.40
N LEU A 85 5.35 -1.08 9.25
CA LEU A 85 4.40 0.01 9.38
C LEU A 85 4.52 0.58 10.79
N GLY A 86 4.70 1.90 10.90
CA GLY A 86 4.66 2.60 12.18
C GLY A 86 3.30 3.23 12.42
N CYS A 87 2.65 2.86 13.51
CA CYS A 87 1.32 3.32 13.91
C CYS A 87 1.37 3.99 15.29
N ASP A 88 0.33 4.73 15.66
CA ASP A 88 0.21 5.36 16.99
C ASP A 88 0.43 4.37 18.15
N LYS A 89 -0.13 3.17 18.03
CA LYS A 89 -0.11 2.15 19.10
C LYS A 89 1.01 1.12 18.97
N GLY A 90 1.93 1.28 18.01
CA GLY A 90 3.07 0.38 17.87
C GLY A 90 3.54 0.20 16.44
N THR A 91 3.99 -1.01 16.12
CA THR A 91 4.58 -1.34 14.82
C THR A 91 4.01 -2.65 14.30
N VAL A 92 3.69 -2.70 13.02
CA VAL A 92 3.30 -3.93 12.32
C VAL A 92 4.42 -4.33 11.39
N VAL A 93 4.76 -5.62 11.37
CA VAL A 93 5.63 -6.20 10.34
C VAL A 93 4.77 -7.10 9.48
N VAL A 94 4.61 -6.73 8.22
CA VAL A 94 3.85 -7.48 7.23
C VAL A 94 4.83 -8.23 6.34
N LYS A 95 4.60 -9.52 6.15
CA LYS A 95 5.33 -10.31 5.15
C LYS A 95 4.55 -10.27 3.85
N ILE A 96 5.19 -9.77 2.80
CA ILE A 96 4.65 -9.82 1.44
C ILE A 96 5.14 -11.12 0.81
N SER A 97 4.23 -12.04 0.52
CA SER A 97 4.51 -13.22 -0.32
C SER A 97 3.90 -12.99 -1.68
N GLY A 98 4.72 -12.88 -2.73
CA GLY A 98 4.22 -13.02 -4.09
C GLY A 98 3.67 -14.43 -4.28
N SER A 99 2.50 -14.57 -4.87
CA SER A 99 2.00 -15.85 -5.38
C SER A 99 2.85 -16.28 -6.59
N HIS A 100 4.10 -16.64 -6.34
CA HIS A 100 4.86 -17.49 -7.24
C HIS A 100 4.89 -18.88 -6.63
N GLY A 101 4.28 -19.82 -7.36
CA GLY A 101 4.12 -21.20 -6.96
C GLY A 101 5.41 -21.81 -6.43
N SER A 102 5.33 -22.34 -5.23
CA SER A 102 6.11 -23.47 -4.73
C SER A 102 5.18 -24.17 -3.73
N ASP A 103 4.21 -24.97 -4.21
CA ASP A 103 4.42 -26.39 -4.42
C ASP A 103 5.84 -26.79 -4.81
N ALA A 104 6.67 -27.01 -3.78
CA ALA A 104 7.62 -28.12 -3.75
C ALA A 104 8.22 -28.25 -2.34
N ALA A 105 7.91 -29.39 -1.72
CA ALA A 105 8.64 -30.08 -0.66
C ALA A 105 8.67 -29.43 0.74
N ASP A 106 7.81 -29.95 1.61
CA ASP A 106 8.26 -30.42 2.92
C ASP A 106 7.89 -31.91 3.06
N VAL A 107 8.87 -32.66 3.58
CA VAL A 107 9.03 -34.13 3.59
C VAL A 107 8.12 -34.89 4.55
#